data_AF-A0A8T4D2K1-F1
#
_entry.id   AF-A0A8T4D2K1-F1
#
_cell.length_a   1.000
_cell.length_b   1.000
_cell.length_c   1.000
_cell.angle_alpha   90.00
_cell.angle_beta   90.00
_cell.angle_gamma   90.00
#
_symmetry.space_group_name_H-M   'P 1'
#
loop_
_entity.id
_entity.type
_entity.pdbx_description
1 polymer ?
#
loop_
_entity_poly.entity_id
_entity_poly.type
_entity_poly.pdbx_seq_one_letter_code
_entity_poly.pdbx_strand_id
1 'polypeptide(L)' 'MGKRIHLCEYEAESLAEGLNGLFNRYVEIPRIKHGKRQTLDTLINEEALLLAKYLRNERKKWIPRILPLI' A
#
# COMPACT_ATOMS: atom_id res chain seq x y z
N MET A 1 28.29 -10.50 -21.50
CA MET A 1 27.72 -9.15 -21.34
C MET A 1 26.20 -9.27 -21.24
N GLY A 2 25.58 -8.84 -20.15
CA GLY A 2 24.13 -8.96 -19.95
C GLY A 2 23.37 -7.83 -20.65
N LYS A 3 22.28 -8.16 -21.37
CA LYS A 3 21.35 -7.16 -21.91
C LYS A 3 20.54 -6.56 -20.75
N ARG A 4 20.46 -5.22 -20.70
CA ARG A 4 19.60 -4.48 -19.77
C ARG A 4 18.40 -3.94 -20.53
N ILE A 5 17.21 -4.07 -19.95
CA ILE A 5 15.97 -3.51 -20.47
C ILE A 5 15.58 -2.37 -19.52
N HIS A 6 15.25 -1.21 -20.09
CA HIS A 6 14.76 -0.04 -19.38
C HIS A 6 13.51 0.45 -20.08
N LEU A 7 12.61 1.06 -19.30
CA LEU A 7 11.47 1.80 -19.84
C LEU A 7 12.00 3.08 -20.48
N CYS A 8 11.41 3.47 -21.61
CA CYS A 8 11.60 4.81 -22.12
C CYS A 8 10.86 5.84 -21.24
N GLU A 9 11.14 7.13 -21.43
CA GLU A 9 10.60 8.20 -20.58
C GLU A 9 9.07 8.18 -20.49
N TYR A 10 8.40 8.06 -21.63
CA TYR A 10 6.94 7.95 -21.69
C TYR A 10 6.38 6.73 -20.94
N GLU A 11 7.03 5.57 -21.07
CA GLU A 11 6.62 4.35 -20.37
C GLU A 11 6.81 4.48 -18.86
N ALA A 12 7.91 5.12 -18.43
CA ALA A 12 8.16 5.38 -17.01
C ALA A 12 7.16 6.37 -16.42
N GLU A 13 6.80 7.43 -17.16
CA GLU A 13 5.78 8.40 -16.76
C GLU A 13 4.39 7.74 -16.65
N SER A 14 3.99 6.98 -17.67
CA SER A 14 2.73 6.25 -17.68
C SER A 14 2.64 5.24 -16.52
N LEU A 15 3.74 4.55 -16.21
CA LEU A 15 3.82 3.66 -15.05
C LEU A 15 3.67 4.43 -13.74
N ALA A 16 4.34 5.57 -13.60
CA ALA A 16 4.27 6.39 -12.38
C ALA A 16 2.85 6.94 -12.16
N GLU A 17 2.17 7.38 -13.23
CA GLU A 17 0.78 7.83 -13.17
C GLU A 17 -0.16 6.70 -12.75
N GLY A 18 -0.04 5.52 -13.38
CA GLY A 18 -0.84 4.34 -13.03
C GLY A 18 -0.63 3.89 -11.58
N LEU A 19 0.61 3.92 -11.10
CA LEU A 19 0.96 3.58 -9.72
C LEU A 19 0.38 4.58 -8.72
N ASN A 20 0.47 5.88 -9.03
CA ASN A 20 -0.14 6.92 -8.21
C ASN A 20 -1.67 6.78 -8.19
N GLY A 21 -2.29 6.44 -9.33
CA GLY A 21 -3.71 6.12 -9.41
C GLY A 21 -4.10 4.93 -8.54
N LEU A 22 -3.29 3.87 -8.54
CA LEU A 22 -3.49 2.71 -7.66
C LEU A 22 -3.46 3.11 -6.18
N PHE A 23 -2.47 3.89 -5.75
CA PHE A 23 -2.35 4.32 -4.36
C PHE A 23 -3.53 5.19 -3.89
N ASN A 24 -4.12 5.96 -4.79
CA ASN A 24 -5.31 6.78 -4.51
C ASN A 24 -6.63 6.00 -4.55
N ARG A 25 -6.63 4.75 -5.03
CA ARG A 25 -7.83 3.90 -5.06
C ARG A 25 -8.35 3.66 -3.64
N TYR A 26 -9.66 3.86 -3.46
CA TYR A 26 -10.33 3.54 -2.21
C TYR A 26 -10.60 2.05 -2.10
N VAL A 27 -10.49 1.55 -0.87
CA VAL A 27 -10.80 0.18 -0.49
C VAL A 27 -11.73 0.17 0.71
N GLU A 28 -12.66 -0.78 0.73
CA GLU A 28 -13.68 -0.95 1.78
C GLU A 28 -13.10 -1.63 3.04
N ILE A 29 -11.95 -1.11 3.48
CA ILE A 29 -11.32 -1.47 4.75
C ILE A 29 -11.43 -0.26 5.68
N PRO A 30 -11.98 -0.42 6.88
CA PRO A 30 -12.06 0.66 7.85
C PRO A 30 -10.68 1.17 8.27
N ARG A 31 -10.59 2.49 8.42
CA ARG A 31 -9.42 3.19 8.95
C ARG A 31 -9.30 2.92 10.45
N ILE A 32 -8.08 2.89 11.00
CA ILE A 32 -7.85 2.69 12.45
C ILE A 32 -8.53 3.78 13.28
N LYS A 33 -8.49 5.04 12.82
CA LYS A 33 -9.08 6.18 13.54
C LYS A 33 -10.59 6.32 13.28
N HIS A 34 -10.97 6.75 12.09
CA HIS A 34 -12.36 6.99 11.71
C HIS A 34 -12.51 6.89 10.19
N GLY A 35 -13.56 6.19 9.74
CA GLY A 35 -13.88 6.04 8.33
C GLY A 35 -14.19 4.60 7.94
N LYS A 36 -15.18 4.43 7.06
CA LYS A 36 -15.63 3.12 6.55
C LYS A 36 -14.74 2.58 5.42
N ARG A 37 -13.98 3.46 4.76
CA ARG A 37 -13.08 3.19 3.65
C ARG A 37 -11.84 4.08 3.73
N GLN A 38 -10.78 3.70 3.03
CA GLN A 38 -9.55 4.50 2.94
C GLN A 38 -8.82 4.25 1.62
N THR A 39 -7.83 5.09 1.30
CA THR A 39 -6.97 4.86 0.14
C THR A 39 -6.02 3.68 0.39
N LEU A 40 -5.56 3.03 -0.68
CA LEU A 40 -4.53 1.99 -0.58
C LEU A 40 -3.25 2.51 0.10
N ASP A 41 -2.84 3.74 -0.21
CA ASP A 41 -1.71 4.40 0.46
C ASP A 41 -1.92 4.49 1.98
N THR A 42 -3.10 4.94 2.42
CA THR A 42 -3.39 5.03 3.86
C THR A 42 -3.35 3.64 4.51
N LEU A 43 -3.92 2.63 3.84
CA LEU A 43 -3.91 1.26 4.35
C LEU A 43 -2.48 0.73 4.53
N ILE A 44 -1.59 0.93 3.55
CA ILE A 44 -0.18 0.53 3.63
C ILE A 44 0.50 1.19 4.83
N ASN A 45 0.32 2.50 5.00
CA ASN A 45 0.89 3.26 6.11
C ASN A 45 0.38 2.79 7.47
N GLU A 46 -0.92 2.48 7.57
CA GLU A 46 -1.50 1.93 8.79
C GLU A 46 -1.00 0.51 9.11
N GLU A 47 -0.84 -0.36 8.11
CA GLU A 47 -0.25 -1.69 8.29
C GLU A 47 1.20 -1.62 8.76
N ALA A 48 2.00 -0.73 8.17
CA ALA A 48 3.37 -0.49 8.61
C ALA A 48 3.43 -0.03 10.08
N LEU A 49 2.52 0.87 10.49
CA LEU A 49 2.39 1.29 11.87
C LEU A 49 2.02 0.11 12.79
N LEU A 50 1.02 -0.70 12.42
CA LEU A 50 0.58 -1.83 13.23
C LEU A 50 1.67 -2.89 13.38
N LEU A 51 2.42 -3.17 12.31
CA LEU A 51 3.58 -4.05 12.34
C LEU A 51 4.65 -3.51 13.28
N ALA A 52 4.99 -2.22 13.17
CA ALA A 52 5.99 -1.60 14.03
C ALA A 52 5.60 -1.65 15.51
N LYS A 53 4.31 -1.45 15.84
CA LYS A 53 3.80 -1.61 17.22
C LYS A 53 3.93 -3.03 17.73
N TYR A 54 3.68 -4.02 16.87
CA TYR A 54 3.87 -5.43 17.22
C TYR A 54 5.33 -5.75 17.51
N LEU A 55 6.25 -5.30 16.64
CA LEU A 55 7.70 -5.50 16.82
C LEU A 55 8.24 -4.83 18.10
N ARG A 56 7.67 -3.69 18.52
CA ARG A 56 7.99 -3.02 19.79
C ARG A 56 7.26 -3.57 21.01
N ASN A 57 6.51 -4.68 20.86
CA ASN A 57 5.70 -5.27 21.91
C ASN A 57 4.62 -4.34 22.50
N GLU A 58 4.25 -3.27 21.77
CA GLU A 58 3.12 -2.37 22.11
C GLU A 58 1.77 -2.99 21.74
N ARG A 59 1.79 -4.05 20.92
CA ARG A 59 0.61 -4.79 20.47
C ARG A 59 0.89 -6.29 20.54
N LYS A 60 -0.03 -7.06 21.14
CA LYS A 60 0.13 -8.52 21.33
C LYS A 60 0.04 -9.35 20.05
N LYS A 61 -0.72 -8.90 19.06
CA LYS A 61 -0.96 -9.61 17.80
C LYS A 61 -1.03 -8.63 16.63
N TRP A 62 -0.36 -8.95 15.54
CA TRP A 62 -0.56 -8.30 14.25
C TRP A 62 -1.25 -9.28 13.31
N ILE A 63 -2.42 -8.89 12.80
CA ILE A 63 -3.18 -9.63 11.80
C ILE A 63 -3.31 -8.67 10.62
N PRO A 64 -2.60 -8.91 9.50
CA PRO A 64 -2.64 -8.02 8.36
C PRO A 64 -4.06 -7.84 7.83
N ARG A 65 -4.47 -6.61 7.52
CA ARG A 65 -5.76 -6.33 6.86
C ARG A 65 -5.60 -6.50 5.34
N ILE A 66 -5.53 -7.76 4.91
CA ILE A 66 -5.32 -8.13 3.50
C ILE A 66 -6.64 -7.97 2.73
N LEU A 67 -6.58 -7.36 1.55
CA LEU A 67 -7.65 -7.44 0.56
C LEU A 67 -7.50 -8.76 -0.22
N PRO A 68 -8.56 -9.54 -0.44
CA PRO A 68 -8.58 -10.41 -1.60
C PRO A 68 -8.57 -9.48 -2.82
N LEU A 69 -7.39 -9.29 -3.43
CA LEU A 69 -7.26 -8.65 -4.72
C LEU A 69 -7.89 -9.60 -5.74
N ILE A 70 -9.19 -9.44 -5.99
CA ILE A 70 -9.91 -10.06 -7.11
C ILE A 70 -10.20 -8.97 -8.12
#